data_AF-A0A1H0AZN1-F1
#
_entry.id   AF-A0A1H0AZN1-F1
#
_cell.length_a   1.000
_cell.length_b   1.000
_cell.length_c   1.000
_cell.angle_alpha   90.00
_cell.angle_beta   90.00
_cell.angle_gamma   90.00
#
_symmetry.space_group_name_H-M   'P 1'
#
loop_
_entity.id
_entity.type
_entity.pdbx_description
1 polymer ?
#
loop_
_entity_poly.entity_id
_entity_poly.type
_entity_poly.pdbx_seq_one_letter_code
_entity_poly.pdbx_strand_id
1 'polypeptide(L)'
;MPTATSALEVVDGEVRELIRRRGLDPFTDPGPVRLLVRDVVADYSERSMTSALPPIADPESVVRDVLDRVAGFGPLQRWLDDPEVEEIWVK
;
A
#
# COMPACT_ATOMS: atom_id res chain seq x y z
N MET A 1 9.38 25.31 4.35
CA MET A 1 10.08 24.16 4.93
C MET A 1 9.80 22.97 4.02
N PRO A 2 10.78 22.26 3.44
CA PRO A 2 10.47 20.98 2.82
C PRO A 2 10.04 20.06 3.96
N THR A 3 8.76 19.71 4.02
CA THR A 3 8.25 18.71 4.97
C THR A 3 9.04 17.44 4.69
N ALA A 4 9.71 16.89 5.70
CA ALA A 4 10.42 15.62 5.53
C ALA A 4 9.39 14.60 5.00
N THR A 5 9.60 14.11 3.77
CA THR A 5 8.68 13.16 3.15
C THR A 5 8.62 11.93 4.03
N SER A 6 7.44 11.64 4.56
CA SER A 6 7.21 10.49 5.43
C SER A 6 7.28 9.18 4.63
N ALA A 7 7.63 8.07 5.27
CA ALA A 7 7.60 6.75 4.63
C ALA A 7 6.26 6.47 3.95
N LEU A 8 5.17 6.89 4.61
CA LEU A 8 3.81 6.75 4.11
C LEU A 8 3.56 7.52 2.80
N GLU A 9 4.11 8.73 2.64
CA GLU A 9 3.99 9.50 1.40
C GLU A 9 4.81 8.90 0.26
N VAL A 10 6.00 8.36 0.56
CA VAL A 10 6.82 7.67 -0.45
C VAL A 10 6.11 6.43 -0.95
N VAL A 11 5.64 5.58 -0.02
CA VAL A 11 4.94 4.33 -0.35
C VAL A 11 3.63 4.61 -1.10
N ASP A 12 2.81 5.58 -0.66
CA ASP A 12 1.56 5.93 -1.38
C ASP A 12 1.86 6.36 -2.84
N GLY A 13 2.91 7.15 -3.05
CA GLY A 13 3.34 7.54 -4.40
C GLY A 13 3.76 6.35 -5.26
N GLU A 14 4.60 5.46 -4.72
CA GLU A 14 5.06 4.24 -5.41
C GLU A 14 3.90 3.32 -5.77
N VAL A 15 2.99 3.07 -4.83
CA VAL A 15 1.80 2.24 -5.04
C VAL A 15 0.91 2.83 -6.13
N ARG A 16 0.58 4.13 -6.07
CA ARG A 16 -0.27 4.79 -7.09
C ARG A 16 0.32 4.68 -8.49
N GLU A 17 1.64 4.80 -8.60
CA GLU A 17 2.33 4.63 -9.87
C GLU A 17 2.24 3.19 -10.38
N LEU A 18 2.43 2.19 -9.50
CA LEU A 18 2.32 0.78 -9.87
C LEU A 18 0.89 0.38 -10.25
N ILE A 19 -0.13 0.89 -9.54
CA ILE A 19 -1.55 0.71 -9.90
C ILE A 19 -1.79 1.23 -11.31
N ARG A 20 -1.38 2.47 -11.62
CA ARG A 20 -1.51 3.05 -12.97
C ARG A 20 -0.79 2.23 -14.04
N ARG A 21 0.43 1.78 -13.76
CA ARG A 21 1.24 0.99 -14.71
C ARG A 21 0.65 -0.38 -14.99
N ARG A 22 0.06 -1.02 -13.99
CA ARG A 22 -0.57 -2.34 -14.09
C ARG A 22 -2.02 -2.29 -14.54
N GLY A 23 -2.62 -1.09 -14.60
CA GLY A 23 -4.04 -0.90 -14.94
C GLY A 23 -4.98 -1.49 -13.90
N LEU A 24 -4.54 -1.57 -12.63
CA LEU A 24 -5.37 -2.05 -11.53
C LEU A 24 -6.34 -0.96 -11.08
N ASP A 25 -7.52 -1.37 -10.65
CA ASP A 25 -8.49 -0.48 -10.02
C ASP A 25 -8.73 -0.92 -8.56
N PRO A 26 -8.49 -0.05 -7.55
CA PRO A 26 -8.70 -0.38 -6.14
C PRO A 26 -10.13 -0.81 -5.76
N PHE A 27 -11.13 -0.44 -6.56
CA PHE A 27 -12.52 -0.80 -6.33
C PHE A 27 -12.89 -2.13 -6.98
N THR A 28 -12.39 -2.42 -8.18
CA THR A 28 -12.72 -3.68 -8.87
C THR A 28 -11.71 -4.80 -8.62
N ASP A 29 -10.47 -4.46 -8.25
CA ASP A 29 -9.35 -5.40 -8.03
C ASP A 29 -8.79 -5.31 -6.59
N PRO A 30 -9.61 -5.41 -5.52
CA PRO A 30 -9.16 -5.18 -4.15
C PRO A 30 -8.10 -6.20 -3.67
N GLY A 31 -8.16 -7.44 -4.15
CA GLY A 31 -7.18 -8.49 -3.84
C GLY A 31 -5.79 -8.16 -4.41
N PRO A 32 -5.66 -8.02 -5.74
CA PRO A 32 -4.40 -7.63 -6.37
C PRO A 32 -3.81 -6.32 -5.84
N VAL A 33 -4.64 -5.32 -5.54
CA VAL A 33 -4.18 -4.06 -4.94
C VAL A 33 -3.66 -4.26 -3.52
N ARG A 34 -4.31 -5.08 -2.70
CA ARG A 34 -3.84 -5.41 -1.35
C ARG A 34 -2.48 -6.10 -1.36
N LEU A 35 -2.29 -7.06 -2.27
CA LEU A 35 -0.99 -7.73 -2.45
C LEU A 35 0.08 -6.73 -2.88
N LEU A 36 -0.22 -5.90 -3.88
CA LEU A 36 0.70 -4.87 -4.35
C LEU A 36 1.15 -3.92 -3.23
N VAL A 37 0.22 -3.45 -2.38
CA VAL A 37 0.57 -2.55 -1.27
C VAL A 37 1.50 -3.25 -0.26
N ARG A 38 1.22 -4.51 0.08
CA ARG A 38 2.06 -5.29 0.99
C ARG A 38 3.47 -5.47 0.44
N ASP A 39 3.58 -5.82 -0.83
CA ASP A 39 4.88 -5.99 -1.50
C ASP A 39 5.69 -4.68 -1.47
N VAL A 40 5.07 -3.55 -1.82
CA VAL A 40 5.75 -2.24 -1.82
C VAL A 40 6.19 -1.83 -0.42
N VAL A 41 5.37 -2.07 0.61
CA VAL A 41 5.75 -1.77 2.00
C VAL A 41 6.91 -2.64 2.46
N ALA A 42 6.90 -3.94 2.14
CA ALA A 42 8.00 -4.85 2.45
C ALA A 42 9.30 -4.40 1.77
N ASP A 43 9.25 -4.12 0.46
CA ASP A 43 10.38 -3.64 -0.33
C ASP A 43 10.91 -2.29 0.20
N TYR A 44 10.03 -1.38 0.59
CA TYR A 44 10.42 -0.12 1.20
C TYR A 44 11.10 -0.34 2.54
N SER A 45 10.54 -1.22 3.40
CA SER A 45 11.10 -1.53 4.71
C SER A 45 12.54 -2.06 4.56
N GLU A 46 12.76 -3.02 3.66
CA GLU A 46 14.09 -3.56 3.37
C GLU A 46 15.07 -2.48 2.88
N ARG A 47 14.64 -1.63 1.96
CA ARG A 47 15.45 -0.48 1.47
C ARG A 47 15.76 0.51 2.59
N SER A 48 14.82 0.74 3.51
CA SER A 48 14.99 1.73 4.59
C SER A 48 16.03 1.30 5.62
N MET A 49 16.26 0.00 5.81
CA MET A 49 17.28 -0.52 6.73
C MET A 49 18.72 -0.20 6.31
N THR A 50 18.94 0.07 5.01
CA THR A 50 20.28 0.27 4.44
C THR A 50 20.49 1.67 3.87
N SER A 51 19.48 2.54 3.94
CA SER A 51 19.45 3.86 3.31
C SER A 51 19.07 4.96 4.33
N ALA A 52 19.19 6.23 3.92
CA ALA A 52 18.72 7.38 4.70
C ALA A 52 17.19 7.60 4.58
N LEU A 53 16.44 6.58 4.17
CA LEU A 53 14.98 6.65 4.07
C LEU A 53 14.34 6.59 5.46
N PRO A 54 13.21 7.29 5.68
CA PRO A 54 12.46 7.18 6.93
C PRO A 54 12.06 5.72 7.20
N PRO A 55 12.33 5.17 8.41
CA PRO A 55 11.99 3.79 8.72
C PRO A 55 10.49 3.61 8.96
N ILE A 56 9.99 2.39 8.73
CA ILE A 56 8.64 1.97 9.07
C ILE A 56 8.68 1.18 10.38
N ALA A 57 8.00 1.67 11.41
CA ALA A 57 7.90 0.98 12.70
C ALA A 57 6.79 -0.08 12.72
N ASP A 58 5.69 0.17 12.01
CA ASP A 58 4.54 -0.74 11.89
C ASP A 58 4.13 -0.87 10.41
N PRO A 59 4.64 -1.90 9.72
CA PRO A 59 4.32 -2.16 8.32
C PRO A 59 2.82 -2.38 8.07
N GLU A 60 2.12 -3.08 8.96
CA GLU A 60 0.70 -3.37 8.78
C GLU A 60 -0.13 -2.08 8.89
N SER A 61 0.26 -1.15 9.76
CA SER A 61 -0.39 0.16 9.79
C SER A 61 -0.15 0.97 8.53
N VAL A 62 1.06 0.96 7.98
CA VAL A 62 1.33 1.64 6.71
C VAL A 62 0.54 1.01 5.57
N VAL A 63 0.46 -0.32 5.50
CA VAL A 63 -0.34 -1.03 4.49
C VAL A 63 -1.80 -0.58 4.54
N ARG A 64 -2.41 -0.58 5.73
CA ARG A 64 -3.79 -0.10 5.93
C ARG A 64 -3.96 1.35 5.48
N ASP A 65 -3.10 2.24 5.95
CA ASP A 65 -3.20 3.67 5.66
C ASP A 65 -3.04 3.96 4.16
N VAL A 66 -2.20 3.20 3.46
CA VAL A 66 -2.04 3.30 2.00
C VAL A 66 -3.26 2.75 1.29
N LEU A 67 -3.79 1.60 1.70
CA LEU A 67 -5.00 1.01 1.11
C LEU A 67 -6.19 1.97 1.18
N ASP A 68 -6.40 2.59 2.34
CA ASP A 68 -7.43 3.63 2.53
C ASP A 68 -7.24 4.76 1.50
N ARG A 69 -6.03 5.32 1.44
CA ARG A 69 -5.70 6.44 0.54
C ARG A 69 -5.88 6.09 -0.94
N VAL A 70 -5.46 4.92 -1.40
CA VAL A 70 -5.51 4.57 -2.83
C VAL A 70 -6.92 4.18 -3.27
N ALA A 71 -7.70 3.56 -2.39
CA ALA A 71 -9.10 3.27 -2.62
C ALA A 71 -10.00 4.51 -2.48
N GLY A 72 -9.42 5.70 -2.25
CA GLY A 72 -10.16 6.95 -2.15
C GLY A 72 -11.06 7.03 -0.91
N PHE A 73 -10.96 6.05 -0.01
CA PHE A 73 -11.60 6.09 1.28
C PHE A 73 -10.72 6.92 2.20
N GLY A 74 -11.24 8.03 2.71
CA GLY A 74 -10.75 8.56 3.97
C GLY A 74 -10.92 7.52 5.10
N PRO A 75 -10.78 7.89 6.38
CA PRO A 75 -10.73 6.98 7.55
C PRO A 75 -12.00 6.13 7.86
N LEU A 76 -12.79 5.74 6.85
CA LEU A 76 -14.09 5.07 6.95
C LEU A 76 -14.06 3.57 6.61
N GLN A 77 -12.89 2.96 6.40
CA GLN A 77 -12.80 1.54 6.01
C GLN A 77 -12.99 0.52 7.14
N ARG A 78 -13.82 0.83 8.13
CA ARG A 78 -14.25 -0.09 9.20
C ARG A 78 -15.11 -1.28 8.69
N TRP A 79 -15.53 -1.27 7.43
CA TRP A 79 -16.62 -2.12 6.92
C TRP A 79 -16.32 -2.94 5.66
N LEU A 80 -15.09 -2.92 5.15
CA LEU A 80 -14.68 -3.79 4.03
C LEU A 80 -14.06 -5.09 4.58
N ASP A 81 -14.78 -5.71 5.49
CA ASP A 81 -14.69 -7.15 5.74
C ASP A 81 -15.41 -7.83 4.57
N ASP A 82 -14.66 -8.43 3.65
CA ASP A 82 -15.21 -9.43 2.75
C ASP A 82 -14.42 -10.74 2.92
N PRO A 83 -15.00 -11.79 3.54
CA PRO A 83 -14.33 -13.04 3.83
C PRO A 83 -14.24 -14.03 2.65
N GLU A 84 -14.52 -13.64 1.39
CA GLU A 84 -14.52 -14.57 0.24
C GLU A 84 -13.39 -14.39 -0.79
N VAL A 85 -12.26 -13.77 -0.46
CA VAL A 85 -11.12 -13.72 -1.40
C VAL A 85 -10.28 -15.00 -1.30
N GLU A 86 -10.80 -16.10 -1.83
CA GLU A 86 -9.96 -17.16 -2.40
C GLU A 86 -9.35 -16.64 -3.72
N GLU A 87 -8.17 -16.01 -3.67
CA GLU A 87 -7.39 -15.75 -4.88
C GLU A 87 -6.03 -16.44 -4.81
N ILE A 88 -6.05 -17.69 -5.26
CA ILE A 88 -4.86 -18.41 -5.72
C ILE A 88 -4.56 -17.88 -7.13
N TRP A 89 -3.57 -16.99 -7.24
CA TRP A 89 -2.88 -16.73 -8.51
C TRP A 89 -1.38 -16.93 -8.33
N VAL A 90 -0.97 -18.17 -8.09
CA VAL A 90 0.40 -18.59 -8.40
C VAL A 90 0.32 -19.55 -9.58
N LYS A 91 0.74 -19.03 -10.73
CA LYS A 91 0.91 -19.80 -11.97
C LYS A 91 2.17 -20.64 -11.90
#